data_AF-A0A0S4R7P1-F1
#
_entry.id   AF-A0A0S4R7P1-F1
#
_cell.length_a   1.000
_cell.length_b   1.000
_cell.length_c   1.000
_cell.angle_alpha   90.00
_cell.angle_beta   90.00
_cell.angle_gamma   90.00
#
_symmetry.space_group_name_H-M   'P 1'
#
loop_
_entity.id
_entity.type
_entity.pdbx_description
1 polymer ?
#
loop_
_entity_poly.entity_id
_entity_poly.type
_entity_poly.pdbx_seq_one_letter_code
_entity_poly.pdbx_strand_id
1 'polypeptide(L)'
;MLKNVAGKDFAYNPGKFNKIEQIYEQKIGKFSKADSATSKIFVNNVLAKTKDFNRQRDLYVWQRGLNNAVDELLVKKNLKSPINAFMIGRLNKDIASKASKSLGIDIQEEGITCDKHCILHIREDRKGEYGQDLRIEEIKKVVSVLNDKNTPVSVDMKNKNIIFWFEDEKDSSKINKVVVDLNYKLKKFGLTNYMITAGKVDRINKDKEKYIKIR
;
A
#
# COMPACT_ATOMS: atom_id res chain seq x y z
N MET A 1 33.03 -21.69 -11.69
CA MET A 1 33.13 -21.16 -10.31
C MET A 1 32.67 -19.71 -10.30
N LEU A 2 31.62 -19.37 -9.54
CA LEU A 2 31.19 -17.98 -9.36
C LEU A 2 32.13 -17.31 -8.33
N LYS A 3 32.85 -16.27 -8.75
CA LYS A 3 33.75 -15.49 -7.88
C LYS A 3 32.95 -14.86 -6.72
N ASN A 4 33.58 -14.80 -5.55
CA ASN A 4 33.03 -14.18 -4.34
C ASN A 4 32.60 -12.74 -4.63
N VAL A 5 31.32 -12.44 -4.42
CA VAL A 5 30.68 -11.16 -4.78
C VAL A 5 30.79 -10.10 -3.66
N ALA A 6 31.52 -10.39 -2.57
CA ALA A 6 31.71 -9.43 -1.48
C ALA A 6 33.08 -9.58 -0.82
N GLY A 7 33.70 -8.45 -0.49
CA GLY A 7 34.88 -8.36 0.37
C GLY A 7 34.58 -8.76 1.82
N LYS A 8 35.63 -8.96 2.62
CA LYS A 8 35.55 -9.32 4.06
C LYS A 8 34.81 -8.28 4.91
N ASP A 9 34.60 -7.09 4.39
CA ASP A 9 34.05 -5.89 5.01
C ASP A 9 32.60 -5.57 4.58
N PHE A 10 31.91 -6.49 3.88
CA PHE A 10 30.58 -6.24 3.30
C PHE A 10 30.54 -5.12 2.25
N ALA A 11 31.67 -4.61 1.76
CA ALA A 11 31.69 -3.61 0.70
C ALA A 11 31.03 -4.14 -0.58
N TYR A 12 29.99 -3.43 -1.02
CA TYR A 12 29.17 -3.76 -2.18
C TYR A 12 29.88 -3.35 -3.47
N ASN A 13 30.25 -4.30 -4.32
CA ASN A 13 30.51 -4.03 -5.74
C ASN A 13 29.48 -4.78 -6.60
N PRO A 14 28.23 -4.28 -6.68
CA PRO A 14 27.21 -4.89 -7.52
C PRO A 14 27.48 -4.45 -8.96
N GLY A 15 28.20 -5.28 -9.72
CA GLY A 15 28.09 -5.20 -11.18
C GLY A 15 26.61 -5.17 -11.59
N LYS A 16 26.27 -4.30 -12.55
CA LYS A 16 24.94 -4.03 -13.13
C LYS A 16 23.78 -4.84 -12.51
N PHE A 17 23.08 -4.17 -11.61
CA PHE A 17 21.88 -4.55 -10.87
C PHE A 17 20.89 -5.44 -11.66
N ASN A 18 20.62 -6.64 -11.13
CA ASN A 18 19.38 -7.44 -11.32
C ASN A 18 19.27 -8.66 -10.38
N LYS A 19 20.16 -8.82 -9.38
CA LYS A 19 20.21 -10.01 -8.51
C LYS A 19 20.25 -9.72 -7.02
N ILE A 20 19.98 -8.48 -6.59
CA ILE A 20 20.09 -8.11 -5.16
C ILE A 20 19.15 -8.91 -4.27
N GLU A 21 17.91 -9.12 -4.72
CA GLU A 21 16.93 -9.91 -3.97
C GLU A 21 17.35 -11.38 -3.87
N GLN A 22 17.80 -11.97 -4.97
CA GLN A 22 18.37 -13.32 -4.99
C GLN A 22 19.61 -13.45 -4.08
N ILE A 23 20.49 -12.45 -4.06
CA ILE A 23 21.67 -12.42 -3.18
C ILE A 23 21.25 -12.33 -1.72
N TYR A 24 20.24 -11.51 -1.41
CA TYR A 24 19.69 -11.37 -0.07
C TYR A 24 19.06 -12.70 0.41
N GLU A 25 18.22 -13.32 -0.40
CA GLU A 25 17.62 -14.63 -0.13
C GLU A 25 18.67 -15.72 0.04
N GLN A 26 19.70 -15.76 -0.82
CA GLN A 26 20.82 -16.69 -0.69
C GLN A 26 21.59 -16.50 0.62
N LYS A 27 21.81 -15.24 1.04
CA LYS A 27 22.49 -14.95 2.32
C LYS A 27 21.65 -15.38 3.52
N ILE A 28 20.34 -15.14 3.50
CA ILE A 28 19.44 -15.63 4.56
C ILE A 28 19.38 -17.16 4.56
N GLY A 29 19.31 -17.78 3.38
CA GLY A 29 19.29 -19.24 3.23
C GLY A 29 20.52 -19.93 3.83
N LYS A 30 21.67 -19.25 3.88
CA LYS A 30 22.87 -19.75 4.58
C LYS A 30 22.69 -19.79 6.10
N PHE A 31 21.89 -18.91 6.69
CA PHE A 31 21.57 -18.95 8.12
C PHE A 31 20.51 -20.01 8.45
N SER A 32 19.64 -20.39 7.50
CA SER A 32 18.67 -21.50 7.71
C SER A 32 19.30 -22.90 7.66
N LYS A 33 20.50 -23.03 7.08
CA LYS A 33 21.28 -24.27 7.07
C LYS A 33 22.31 -24.18 8.18
N ALA A 34 21.93 -24.61 9.38
CA ALA A 34 22.77 -24.52 10.56
C ALA A 34 24.06 -25.36 10.38
N ASP A 35 25.17 -24.71 10.02
CA ASP A 35 26.50 -25.26 10.30
C ASP A 35 26.78 -25.13 11.80
N SER A 36 27.30 -26.21 12.39
CA SER A 36 27.51 -26.42 13.82
C SER A 36 28.37 -25.37 14.53
N ALA A 37 29.05 -24.50 13.78
CA ALA A 37 29.91 -23.43 14.30
C ALA A 37 29.17 -22.12 14.65
N THR A 38 27.94 -21.90 14.15
CA THR A 38 27.20 -20.64 14.39
C THR A 38 26.19 -20.82 15.52
N SER A 39 26.21 -19.95 16.54
CA SER A 39 25.28 -20.01 17.66
C SER A 39 23.82 -20.01 17.19
N LYS A 40 23.03 -21.01 17.63
CA LYS A 40 21.58 -21.11 17.35
C LYS A 40 20.83 -19.83 17.76
N ILE A 41 21.26 -19.17 18.84
CA ILE A 41 20.67 -17.92 19.32
C ILE A 41 20.88 -16.79 18.30
N PHE A 42 22.09 -16.69 17.74
CA PHE A 42 22.40 -15.70 16.70
C PHE A 42 21.57 -15.93 15.44
N VAL A 43 21.50 -17.18 14.95
CA VAL A 43 20.69 -17.54 13.77
C VAL A 43 19.21 -17.19 13.97
N ASN A 44 18.64 -17.55 15.13
CA ASN A 44 17.25 -17.22 15.45
C ASN A 44 17.00 -15.72 15.49
N ASN A 45 17.93 -14.94 16.05
CA ASN A 45 17.83 -13.48 16.09
C ASN A 45 17.91 -12.84 14.70
N VAL A 46 18.78 -13.35 13.82
CA VAL A 46 18.87 -12.88 12.42
C VAL A 46 17.58 -13.21 11.67
N LEU A 47 17.10 -14.45 11.75
CA LEU A 47 15.86 -14.88 11.09
C LEU A 47 14.63 -14.12 11.61
N ALA A 48 14.56 -13.86 12.92
CA ALA A 48 13.49 -13.06 13.51
C ALA A 48 13.50 -11.62 12.98
N LYS A 49 14.69 -10.99 12.87
CA LYS A 49 14.82 -9.63 12.33
C LYS A 49 14.57 -9.54 10.82
N THR A 50 14.84 -10.60 10.06
CA THR A 50 14.65 -10.60 8.61
C THR A 50 13.27 -11.08 8.16
N LYS A 51 12.51 -11.75 9.03
CA LYS A 51 11.18 -12.29 8.73
C LYS A 51 10.23 -11.25 8.13
N ASP A 52 10.28 -10.03 8.64
CA ASP A 52 9.41 -8.93 8.21
C ASP A 52 10.09 -7.92 7.30
N PHE A 53 11.35 -8.15 6.90
CA PHE A 53 12.13 -7.16 6.14
C PHE A 53 11.45 -6.77 4.83
N ASN A 54 10.99 -7.74 4.04
CA ASN A 54 10.31 -7.45 2.76
C ASN A 54 9.03 -6.63 2.97
N ARG A 55 8.25 -6.97 4.00
CA ARG A 55 7.03 -6.23 4.37
C ARG A 55 7.36 -4.79 4.80
N GLN A 56 8.39 -4.60 5.63
CA GLN A 56 8.83 -3.28 6.08
C GLN A 56 9.40 -2.43 4.95
N ARG A 57 10.20 -3.04 4.07
CA ARG A 57 10.74 -2.41 2.85
C ARG A 57 9.61 -1.95 1.94
N ASP A 58 8.65 -2.82 1.66
CA ASP A 58 7.50 -2.51 0.82
C ASP A 58 6.71 -1.34 1.41
N LEU A 59 6.38 -1.37 2.71
CA LEU A 59 5.70 -0.27 3.41
C LEU A 59 6.48 1.04 3.33
N TYR A 60 7.80 1.00 3.52
CA TYR A 60 8.65 2.17 3.40
C TYR A 60 8.61 2.76 1.99
N VAL A 61 8.72 1.93 0.95
CA VAL A 61 8.69 2.36 -0.46
C VAL A 61 7.32 2.95 -0.80
N TRP A 62 6.23 2.29 -0.39
CA TRP A 62 4.87 2.75 -0.64
C TRP A 62 4.59 4.08 0.06
N GLN A 63 4.97 4.20 1.34
CA GLN A 63 4.81 5.44 2.10
C GLN A 63 5.63 6.58 1.49
N ARG A 64 6.87 6.30 1.07
CA ARG A 64 7.72 7.29 0.42
C ARG A 64 7.14 7.76 -0.91
N GLY A 65 6.58 6.84 -1.72
CA GLY A 65 5.89 7.16 -2.97
C GLY A 65 4.69 8.09 -2.74
N LEU A 66 3.84 7.74 -1.78
CA LEU A 66 2.69 8.56 -1.40
C LEU A 66 3.11 9.94 -0.88
N ASN A 67 4.06 9.99 0.06
CA ASN A 67 4.55 11.25 0.63
C ASN A 67 5.12 12.16 -0.46
N ASN A 68 5.94 11.62 -1.36
CA ASN A 68 6.49 12.40 -2.47
C ASN A 68 5.38 12.97 -3.37
N ALA A 69 4.38 12.15 -3.72
CA ALA A 69 3.27 12.62 -4.55
C ALA A 69 2.42 13.69 -3.84
N VAL A 70 2.14 13.53 -2.55
CA VAL A 70 1.42 14.50 -1.72
C VAL A 70 2.20 15.80 -1.57
N ASP A 71 3.48 15.72 -1.24
CA ASP A 71 4.32 16.90 -1.03
C ASP A 71 4.50 17.69 -2.33
N GLU A 72 4.72 17.02 -3.46
CA GLU A 72 4.84 17.69 -4.76
C GLU A 72 3.50 18.26 -5.25
N LEU A 73 2.43 17.45 -5.25
CA LEU A 73 1.18 17.83 -5.93
C LEU A 73 0.24 18.65 -5.05
N LEU A 74 0.22 18.41 -3.73
CA LEU A 74 -0.74 19.04 -2.80
C LEU A 74 -0.10 20.17 -2.00
N VAL A 75 1.11 19.94 -1.45
CA VAL A 75 1.80 20.93 -0.60
C VAL A 75 2.48 21.99 -1.46
N LYS A 76 3.38 21.59 -2.36
CA LYS A 76 4.08 22.50 -3.28
C LYS A 76 3.20 22.95 -4.46
N LYS A 77 2.05 22.32 -4.66
CA LYS A 77 1.12 22.56 -5.78
C LYS A 77 1.80 22.47 -7.16
N ASN A 78 2.85 21.66 -7.27
CA ASN A 78 3.61 21.45 -8.50
C ASN A 78 2.91 20.45 -9.42
N LEU A 79 1.89 20.94 -10.14
CA LEU A 79 1.11 20.12 -11.08
C LEU A 79 1.93 19.57 -12.26
N LYS A 80 3.16 20.04 -12.48
CA LYS A 80 4.06 19.55 -13.56
C LYS A 80 4.96 18.40 -13.10
N SER A 81 4.98 18.07 -11.80
CA SER A 81 5.81 17.00 -11.27
C SER A 81 5.56 15.66 -11.98
N PRO A 82 6.62 14.91 -12.39
CA PRO A 82 6.51 13.66 -13.14
C PRO A 82 6.23 12.48 -12.20
N ILE A 83 5.07 12.50 -11.54
CA ILE A 83 4.61 11.40 -10.70
C ILE A 83 4.06 10.27 -11.57
N ASN A 84 4.77 9.15 -11.63
CA ASN A 84 4.32 7.91 -12.26
C ASN A 84 3.37 7.14 -11.33
N ALA A 85 2.80 6.03 -11.83
CA ALA A 85 2.07 5.09 -10.98
C ALA A 85 3.00 4.44 -9.95
N PHE A 86 2.51 4.30 -8.72
CA PHE A 86 3.21 3.69 -7.59
C PHE A 86 2.24 2.89 -6.72
N MET A 87 2.75 1.84 -6.09
CA MET A 87 1.96 1.02 -5.16
C MET A 87 1.81 1.72 -3.81
N ILE A 88 0.64 1.57 -3.21
CA ILE A 88 0.28 2.09 -1.88
C ILE A 88 -0.16 0.98 -0.92
N GLY A 89 -0.29 -0.24 -1.40
CA GLY A 89 -0.67 -1.39 -0.58
C GLY A 89 -0.87 -2.66 -1.40
N ARG A 90 -1.30 -3.71 -0.70
CA ARG A 90 -1.78 -4.96 -1.30
C ARG A 90 -3.08 -5.36 -0.65
N LEU A 91 -3.99 -5.92 -1.42
CA LEU A 91 -5.22 -6.50 -0.90
C LEU A 91 -4.89 -7.74 -0.07
N ASN A 92 -5.49 -7.79 1.12
CA ASN A 92 -5.47 -9.01 1.91
C ASN A 92 -6.32 -10.08 1.20
N LYS A 93 -5.83 -11.32 1.18
CA LYS A 93 -6.51 -12.47 0.55
C LYS A 93 -7.94 -12.67 1.06
N ASP A 94 -8.19 -12.45 2.35
CA ASP A 94 -9.54 -12.53 2.95
C ASP A 94 -10.46 -11.43 2.40
N ILE A 95 -9.96 -10.19 2.33
CA ILE A 95 -10.72 -9.06 1.75
C ILE A 95 -11.02 -9.34 0.28
N ALA A 96 -10.01 -9.78 -0.48
CA ALA A 96 -10.17 -10.10 -1.90
C ALA A 96 -11.22 -11.20 -2.10
N SER A 97 -11.13 -12.31 -1.36
CA SER A 97 -12.09 -13.41 -1.45
C SER A 97 -13.52 -12.97 -1.12
N LYS A 98 -13.72 -12.22 -0.03
CA LYS A 98 -15.04 -11.70 0.36
C LYS A 98 -15.59 -10.70 -0.66
N ALA A 99 -14.74 -9.82 -1.18
CA ALA A 99 -15.13 -8.85 -2.21
C ALA A 99 -15.50 -9.55 -3.53
N SER A 100 -14.68 -10.51 -4.00
CA SER A 100 -14.95 -11.36 -5.16
C SER A 100 -16.31 -12.05 -5.05
N LYS A 101 -16.59 -12.68 -3.89
CA LYS A 101 -17.87 -13.36 -3.64
C LYS A 101 -19.04 -12.38 -3.66
N SER A 102 -18.89 -11.22 -3.03
CA SER A 102 -19.95 -10.21 -2.94
C SER A 102 -20.27 -9.61 -4.32
N LEU A 103 -19.24 -9.33 -5.12
CA LEU A 103 -19.38 -8.64 -6.41
C LEU A 103 -19.55 -9.58 -7.61
N GLY A 104 -19.33 -10.88 -7.44
CA GLY A 104 -19.32 -11.86 -8.54
C GLY A 104 -18.18 -11.61 -9.55
N ILE A 105 -17.02 -11.16 -9.07
CA ILE A 105 -15.84 -10.90 -9.91
C ILE A 105 -14.63 -11.69 -9.43
N ASP A 106 -13.73 -12.02 -10.37
CA ASP A 106 -12.43 -12.59 -10.05
C ASP A 106 -11.39 -11.49 -9.94
N ILE A 107 -10.79 -11.28 -8.77
CA ILE A 107 -9.79 -10.23 -8.54
C ILE A 107 -8.43 -10.78 -8.97
N GLN A 108 -7.86 -10.21 -10.03
CA GLN A 108 -6.71 -10.80 -10.72
C GLN A 108 -5.36 -10.37 -10.14
N GLU A 109 -5.34 -9.24 -9.43
CA GLU A 109 -4.12 -8.61 -8.91
C GLU A 109 -4.24 -8.35 -7.41
N GLU A 110 -3.13 -8.48 -6.68
CA GLU A 110 -3.09 -8.15 -5.26
C GLU A 110 -2.74 -6.67 -5.03
N GLY A 111 -1.97 -6.06 -5.94
CA GLY A 111 -1.45 -4.70 -5.76
C GLY A 111 -2.56 -3.64 -5.75
N ILE A 112 -2.42 -2.66 -4.85
CA ILE A 112 -3.20 -1.42 -4.86
C ILE A 112 -2.28 -0.28 -5.29
N THR A 113 -2.65 0.40 -6.36
CA THR A 113 -1.83 1.41 -7.03
C THR A 113 -2.54 2.76 -7.05
N CYS A 114 -1.74 3.81 -7.06
CA CYS A 114 -2.17 5.19 -7.30
C CYS A 114 -1.16 5.85 -8.25
N ASP A 115 -1.59 6.85 -8.99
CA ASP A 115 -0.78 7.71 -9.84
C ASP A 115 -1.01 9.19 -9.51
N LYS A 116 -0.60 10.06 -10.42
CA LYS A 116 -0.86 11.50 -10.32
C LYS A 116 -2.35 11.85 -10.27
N HIS A 117 -3.18 11.16 -11.05
CA HIS A 117 -4.60 11.50 -11.20
C HIS A 117 -5.39 11.26 -9.90
N CYS A 118 -5.18 10.14 -9.21
CA CYS A 118 -5.82 9.91 -7.90
C CYS A 118 -5.42 10.96 -6.86
N ILE A 119 -4.14 11.35 -6.78
CA ILE A 119 -3.70 12.39 -5.83
C ILE A 119 -4.32 13.75 -6.16
N LEU A 120 -4.41 14.10 -7.45
CA LEU A 120 -5.10 15.32 -7.88
C LEU A 120 -6.63 15.24 -7.74
N HIS A 121 -7.20 14.06 -7.48
CA HIS A 121 -8.63 13.88 -7.26
C HIS A 121 -9.05 14.11 -5.81
N ILE A 122 -8.09 14.07 -4.86
CA ILE A 122 -8.33 14.18 -3.41
C ILE A 122 -7.90 15.52 -2.82
N ARG A 123 -7.61 16.49 -3.68
CA ARG A 123 -7.18 17.84 -3.26
C ARG A 123 -8.30 18.57 -2.51
N GLU A 124 -7.87 19.39 -1.57
CA GLU A 124 -8.74 20.24 -0.76
C GLU A 124 -9.57 21.20 -1.62
N ASP A 125 -8.98 21.86 -2.62
CA ASP A 125 -9.69 22.79 -3.51
C ASP A 125 -10.88 22.14 -4.24
N ARG A 126 -10.81 20.83 -4.51
CA ARG A 126 -11.87 20.09 -5.20
C ARG A 126 -12.87 19.44 -4.24
N LYS A 127 -12.42 19.03 -3.05
CA LYS A 127 -13.23 18.24 -2.09
C LYS A 127 -13.81 19.09 -0.97
N GLY A 128 -13.18 20.21 -0.65
CA GLY A 128 -13.57 21.14 0.41
C GLY A 128 -14.90 21.82 0.12
N GLU A 129 -15.22 22.08 -1.15
CA GLU A 129 -16.54 22.57 -1.58
C GLU A 129 -17.69 21.66 -1.11
N TYR A 130 -17.41 20.37 -0.91
CA TYR A 130 -18.38 19.37 -0.49
C TYR A 130 -18.17 18.90 0.97
N GLY A 131 -17.21 19.50 1.70
CA GLY A 131 -16.80 19.05 3.03
C GLY A 131 -16.29 17.60 3.05
N GLN A 132 -15.65 17.17 1.96
CA GLN A 132 -15.14 15.81 1.78
C GLN A 132 -13.61 15.74 1.77
N ASP A 133 -12.92 16.86 1.97
CA ASP A 133 -11.48 16.96 1.91
C ASP A 133 -10.81 16.26 3.11
N LEU A 134 -9.71 15.58 2.82
CA LEU A 134 -8.83 15.02 3.83
C LEU A 134 -7.72 16.02 4.11
N ARG A 135 -7.36 16.16 5.39
CA ARG A 135 -6.13 16.84 5.77
C ARG A 135 -4.94 16.10 5.17
N ILE A 136 -3.86 16.83 4.89
CA ILE A 136 -2.61 16.24 4.37
C ILE A 136 -2.14 15.06 5.22
N GLU A 137 -2.21 15.17 6.55
CA GLU A 137 -1.82 14.09 7.47
C GLU A 137 -2.75 12.87 7.40
N GLU A 138 -4.03 13.05 7.08
CA GLU A 138 -4.98 11.94 6.85
C GLU A 138 -4.71 11.26 5.51
N ILE A 139 -4.39 12.03 4.47
CA ILE A 139 -3.96 11.48 3.17
C ILE A 139 -2.70 10.64 3.36
N LYS A 140 -1.71 11.14 4.12
CA LYS A 140 -0.45 10.40 4.38
C LYS A 140 -0.65 9.09 5.15
N LYS A 141 -1.81 8.88 5.79
CA LYS A 141 -2.16 7.62 6.48
C LYS A 141 -2.71 6.54 5.56
N VAL A 142 -2.96 6.82 4.28
CA VAL A 142 -3.57 5.83 3.37
C VAL A 142 -2.80 4.49 3.37
N VAL A 143 -1.46 4.51 3.32
CA VAL A 143 -0.67 3.25 3.32
C VAL A 143 -0.86 2.47 4.61
N SER A 144 -0.85 3.12 5.77
CA SER A 144 -1.07 2.44 7.05
C SER A 144 -2.50 1.91 7.17
N VAL A 145 -3.50 2.68 6.72
CA VAL A 145 -4.91 2.28 6.68
C VAL A 145 -5.12 1.02 5.83
N LEU A 146 -4.52 0.96 4.63
CA LEU A 146 -4.63 -0.19 3.74
C LEU A 146 -3.93 -1.44 4.31
N ASN A 147 -2.84 -1.24 5.06
CA ASN A 147 -2.04 -2.34 5.63
C ASN A 147 -2.52 -2.81 7.01
N ASP A 148 -3.31 -2.01 7.72
CA ASP A 148 -3.85 -2.39 9.02
C ASP A 148 -4.92 -3.49 8.87
N LYS A 149 -4.78 -4.51 9.73
CA LYS A 149 -5.68 -5.65 9.79
C LYS A 149 -7.03 -5.29 10.39
N ASN A 150 -7.08 -4.23 11.19
CA ASN A 150 -8.27 -3.80 11.92
C ASN A 150 -9.08 -2.72 11.19
N THR A 151 -8.55 -2.14 10.11
CA THR A 151 -9.28 -1.15 9.31
C THR A 151 -10.59 -1.75 8.79
N PRO A 152 -11.76 -1.19 9.14
CA PRO A 152 -13.04 -1.66 8.62
C PRO A 152 -13.11 -1.51 7.10
N VAL A 153 -13.68 -2.51 6.43
CA VAL A 153 -13.80 -2.54 4.97
C VAL A 153 -15.22 -2.90 4.56
N SER A 154 -15.74 -2.14 3.61
CA SER A 154 -17.03 -2.40 2.98
C SER A 154 -16.89 -2.58 1.48
N VAL A 155 -17.82 -3.31 0.88
CA VAL A 155 -18.04 -3.39 -0.56
C VAL A 155 -19.16 -2.43 -0.94
N ASP A 156 -18.93 -1.56 -1.93
CA ASP A 156 -19.98 -0.78 -2.58
C ASP A 156 -20.58 -1.60 -3.72
N MET A 157 -21.79 -2.12 -3.51
CA MET A 157 -22.47 -2.96 -4.50
C MET A 157 -22.88 -2.19 -5.77
N LYS A 158 -23.08 -0.87 -5.66
CA LYS A 158 -23.48 -0.03 -6.79
C LYS A 158 -22.29 0.28 -7.69
N ASN A 159 -21.19 0.71 -7.10
CA ASN A 159 -19.99 1.11 -7.84
C ASN A 159 -19.01 -0.05 -8.08
N LYS A 160 -19.27 -1.23 -7.49
CA LYS A 160 -18.45 -2.44 -7.58
C LYS A 160 -17.00 -2.21 -7.13
N ASN A 161 -16.84 -1.50 -6.02
CA ASN A 161 -15.54 -1.19 -5.43
C ASN A 161 -15.49 -1.50 -3.93
N ILE A 162 -14.31 -1.37 -3.34
CA ILE A 162 -14.13 -1.54 -1.89
C ILE A 162 -13.77 -0.21 -1.24
N ILE A 163 -14.16 -0.06 0.02
CA ILE A 163 -13.98 1.14 0.80
C ILE A 163 -13.32 0.78 2.13
N PHE A 164 -12.16 1.35 2.39
CA PHE A 164 -11.50 1.30 3.68
C PHE A 164 -11.91 2.51 4.50
N TRP A 165 -12.41 2.28 5.70
CA TRP A 165 -12.89 3.34 6.58
C TRP A 165 -11.89 3.60 7.71
N PHE A 166 -11.64 4.86 8.03
CA PHE A 166 -10.78 5.22 9.17
C PHE A 166 -11.28 6.50 9.84
N GLU A 167 -10.89 6.67 11.10
CA GLU A 167 -11.39 7.77 11.93
C GLU A 167 -10.86 9.12 11.45
N ASP A 168 -11.72 10.14 11.55
CA ASP A 168 -11.30 11.54 11.49
C ASP A 168 -10.87 11.96 12.89
N GLU A 169 -9.61 12.36 13.04
CA GLU A 169 -9.04 12.70 14.34
C GLU A 169 -9.56 14.01 14.93
N LYS A 170 -10.25 14.85 14.15
CA LYS A 170 -10.75 16.16 14.59
C LYS A 170 -12.26 16.24 14.64
N ASP A 171 -12.96 15.43 13.85
CA ASP A 171 -14.42 15.44 13.80
C ASP A 171 -15.00 14.02 13.92
N SER A 172 -15.45 13.67 15.13
CA SER A 172 -16.08 12.37 15.40
C SER A 172 -17.39 12.11 14.62
N SER A 173 -18.05 13.17 14.14
CA SER A 173 -19.26 13.06 13.31
C SER A 173 -18.93 12.61 11.89
N LYS A 174 -17.68 12.77 11.46
CA LYS A 174 -17.18 12.36 10.15
C LYS A 174 -16.45 11.04 10.24
N ILE A 175 -16.33 10.39 9.08
CA ILE A 175 -15.47 9.24 8.88
C ILE A 175 -14.74 9.38 7.55
N ASN A 176 -13.46 9.05 7.56
CA ASN A 176 -12.60 9.07 6.39
C ASN A 176 -12.76 7.77 5.60
N LYS A 177 -12.59 7.85 4.29
CA LYS A 177 -12.68 6.71 3.39
C LYS A 177 -11.59 6.73 2.33
N VAL A 178 -11.10 5.54 1.98
CA VAL A 178 -10.28 5.28 0.80
C VAL A 178 -11.05 4.32 -0.09
N VAL A 179 -11.32 4.73 -1.34
CA VAL A 179 -12.09 3.94 -2.30
C VAL A 179 -11.12 3.33 -3.31
N VAL A 180 -11.22 2.01 -3.49
CA VAL A 180 -10.36 1.23 -4.39
C VAL A 180 -11.21 0.48 -5.40
N ASP A 181 -11.07 0.82 -6.66
CA ASP A 181 -11.66 0.08 -7.76
C ASP A 181 -10.84 -1.19 -8.01
N LEU A 182 -11.54 -2.30 -8.21
CA LEU A 182 -10.95 -3.63 -8.42
C LEU A 182 -10.74 -3.88 -9.92
N ASN A 183 -9.66 -4.58 -10.28
CA ASN A 183 -9.32 -4.90 -11.68
C ASN A 183 -9.33 -3.68 -12.62
N TYR A 184 -8.84 -2.55 -12.16
CA TYR A 184 -8.73 -1.33 -12.93
C TYR A 184 -7.57 -1.42 -13.95
N LYS A 185 -7.86 -1.07 -15.20
CA LYS A 185 -6.84 -1.04 -16.27
C LYS A 185 -6.16 0.32 -16.33
N LEU A 186 -5.06 0.47 -15.59
CA LEU A 186 -4.27 1.70 -15.55
C LEU A 186 -3.38 1.83 -16.80
N LYS A 187 -3.48 2.97 -17.49
CA LYS A 187 -2.72 3.23 -18.71
C LYS A 187 -1.22 3.06 -18.45
N LYS A 188 -0.52 2.29 -19.30
CA LYS A 188 0.92 1.95 -19.21
C LYS A 188 1.34 1.07 -18.02
N PHE A 189 0.52 0.93 -16.98
CA PHE A 189 0.83 0.10 -15.81
C PHE A 189 0.15 -1.28 -15.85
N GLY A 190 -0.92 -1.41 -16.63
CA GLY A 190 -1.65 -2.67 -16.79
C GLY A 190 -2.81 -2.79 -15.80
N LEU A 191 -3.22 -4.03 -15.54
CA LEU A 191 -4.29 -4.34 -14.61
C LEU A 191 -3.79 -4.16 -13.17
N THR A 192 -4.60 -3.58 -12.29
CA THR A 192 -4.29 -3.43 -10.87
C THR A 192 -5.56 -3.12 -10.08
N ASN A 193 -5.52 -3.16 -8.74
CA ASN A 193 -6.53 -2.46 -7.95
C ASN A 193 -6.09 -1.01 -7.80
N TYR A 194 -7.01 -0.06 -7.95
CA TYR A 194 -6.66 1.35 -8.10
C TYR A 194 -7.40 2.21 -7.10
N MET A 195 -6.66 3.01 -6.32
CA MET A 195 -7.28 4.00 -5.45
C MET A 195 -7.85 5.14 -6.28
N ILE A 196 -9.15 5.12 -6.51
CA ILE A 196 -9.83 6.11 -7.36
C ILE A 196 -10.05 7.44 -6.64
N THR A 197 -10.29 7.39 -5.32
CA THR A 197 -10.48 8.59 -4.50
C THR A 197 -10.31 8.26 -3.01
N ALA A 198 -10.08 9.31 -2.22
CA ALA A 198 -10.15 9.31 -0.78
C ALA A 198 -10.87 10.60 -0.36
N GLY A 199 -11.61 10.55 0.75
CA GLY A 199 -12.35 11.71 1.24
C GLY A 199 -13.02 11.44 2.57
N LYS A 200 -13.93 12.34 2.96
CA LYS A 200 -14.74 12.23 4.18
C LYS A 200 -16.21 12.18 3.87
N VAL A 201 -16.98 11.58 4.76
CA VAL A 201 -18.45 11.60 4.77
C VAL A 201 -18.95 11.66 6.21
N ASP A 202 -20.21 12.03 6.41
CA ASP A 202 -20.84 11.84 7.73
C ASP A 202 -20.88 10.36 8.09
N ARG A 203 -20.64 10.05 9.36
CA ARG A 203 -20.58 8.67 9.86
C ARG A 203 -21.85 7.88 9.56
N ILE A 204 -23.02 8.53 9.64
CA ILE A 204 -24.32 7.95 9.26
C ILE A 204 -24.36 7.43 7.81
N ASN A 205 -23.53 7.97 6.92
CA ASN A 205 -23.49 7.53 5.52
C ASN A 205 -22.70 6.24 5.32
N LYS A 206 -21.90 5.81 6.31
CA LYS A 206 -21.15 4.55 6.29
C LYS A 206 -22.07 3.34 6.32
N ASP A 207 -23.21 3.46 7.02
CA ASP A 207 -24.15 2.36 7.27
C ASP A 207 -25.32 2.36 6.28
N LYS A 208 -25.18 3.04 5.13
CA LYS A 208 -26.17 2.98 4.05
C LYS A 208 -26.26 1.56 3.50
N GLU A 209 -27.49 1.12 3.19
CA GLU A 209 -27.82 -0.24 2.72
C GLU A 209 -27.00 -0.73 1.52
N LYS A 210 -26.46 0.18 0.71
CA LYS A 210 -25.61 -0.16 -0.44
C LYS A 210 -24.22 -0.71 -0.08
N TYR A 211 -23.81 -0.62 1.19
CA TYR A 211 -22.50 -1.05 1.66
C TYR A 211 -22.58 -2.36 2.42
N ILE A 212 -21.89 -3.39 1.93
CA ILE A 212 -21.75 -4.67 2.63
C ILE A 212 -20.44 -4.66 3.41
N LYS A 213 -20.50 -4.72 4.74
CA LYS A 213 -19.31 -4.83 5.58
C LYS A 213 -18.68 -6.21 5.41
N ILE A 214 -17.38 -6.25 5.11
CA ILE A 214 -16.60 -7.49 4.95
C ILE A 214 -15.47 -7.63 5.98
N ARG A 215 -15.16 -6.55 6.69
CA ARG A 215 -14.25 -6.48 7.85
C ARG A 215 -14.65 -5.32 8.75
#